data_AF-A0A7S1CCN4-F1
#
_entry.id   AF-A0A7S1CCN4-F1
#
_cell.length_a   1.000
_cell.length_b   1.000
_cell.length_c   1.000
_cell.angle_alpha   90.00
_cell.angle_beta   90.00
_cell.angle_gamma   90.00
#
_symmetry.space_group_name_H-M   'P 1'
#
loop_
_entity.id
_entity.type
_entity.pdbx_description
1 polymer ?
#
loop_
_entity_poly.entity_id
_entity_poly.type
_entity_poly.pdbx_seq_one_letter_code
_entity_poly.pdbx_strand_id
1 'polypeptide(L)'
;ARHHLDVSALLERPNVPCKAAAYSQFPACNVTALNSSKRVDCDGANRTDFDYMGYSVREAEWRYTAWFKWNGTTLTPDWEQPSSAELYNHTGDDGTAATDSLQGYENFNLADAVPEVAARLHAMVVSFFSRDR
;
A
#
# COMPACT_ATOMS: atom_id res chain seq x y z
N ALA A 1 9.49 3.92 16.71
CA ALA A 1 9.06 2.71 17.44
C ALA A 1 9.95 1.53 17.02
N ARG A 2 9.99 0.40 17.76
CA ARG A 2 10.79 -0.77 17.31
C ARG A 2 10.07 -1.44 16.13
N HIS A 3 10.62 -1.29 14.92
CA HIS A 3 10.06 -1.87 13.68
C HIS A 3 10.40 -3.35 13.48
N HIS A 4 11.24 -3.93 14.35
CA HIS A 4 11.68 -5.32 14.22
C HIS A 4 10.82 -6.21 15.10
N LEU A 5 9.90 -6.91 14.45
CA LEU A 5 9.20 -8.06 15.02
C LEU A 5 10.13 -9.27 14.92
N ASP A 6 10.46 -9.87 16.05
CA ASP A 6 11.13 -11.16 16.06
C ASP A 6 10.16 -12.23 15.57
N VAL A 7 10.51 -12.85 14.44
CA VAL A 7 9.73 -13.90 13.78
C VAL A 7 10.29 -15.30 14.05
N SER A 8 11.33 -15.44 14.89
CA SER A 8 11.93 -16.74 15.23
C SER A 8 10.90 -17.75 15.75
N ALA A 9 9.89 -17.27 16.49
CA ALA A 9 8.79 -18.09 16.98
C ALA A 9 7.97 -18.78 15.87
N LEU A 10 7.97 -18.26 14.62
CA LEU A 10 7.31 -18.90 13.48
C LEU A 10 8.02 -20.18 13.05
N LEU A 11 9.32 -20.36 13.36
CA LEU A 11 10.05 -21.58 13.03
C LEU A 11 9.53 -22.79 13.81
N GLU A 12 9.04 -22.57 15.03
CA GLU A 12 8.45 -23.62 15.89
C GLU A 12 6.92 -23.61 15.85
N ARG A 13 6.30 -22.45 15.62
CA ARG A 13 4.85 -22.24 15.64
C ARG A 13 4.40 -21.48 14.38
N PRO A 14 4.42 -22.10 13.20
CA PRO A 14 4.23 -21.41 11.92
C PRO A 14 2.83 -20.81 11.74
N ASN A 15 1.85 -21.27 12.50
CA ASN A 15 0.46 -20.82 12.40
C ASN A 15 0.09 -19.73 13.43
N VAL A 16 1.04 -19.23 14.23
CA VAL A 16 0.76 -18.15 15.18
C VAL A 16 0.79 -16.81 14.45
N PRO A 17 -0.30 -16.02 14.46
CA PRO A 17 -0.29 -14.70 13.85
C PRO A 17 0.70 -13.78 14.56
N CYS A 18 1.80 -13.41 13.90
CA CYS A 18 2.80 -12.50 14.48
C CYS A 18 2.55 -11.03 14.11
N LYS A 19 1.79 -10.76 13.05
CA LYS A 19 1.42 -9.40 12.61
C LYS A 19 0.05 -9.42 11.93
N ALA A 20 -0.76 -8.39 12.19
CA ALA A 20 -2.10 -8.28 11.59
C ALA A 20 -2.07 -7.82 10.12
N ALA A 21 -1.03 -7.07 9.72
CA ALA A 21 -0.88 -6.55 8.37
C ALA A 21 0.58 -6.29 7.99
N ALA A 22 0.88 -6.37 6.69
CA ALA A 22 2.11 -5.85 6.11
C ALA A 22 1.89 -4.43 5.56
N TYR A 23 2.95 -3.62 5.56
CA TYR A 23 2.91 -2.24 5.08
C TYR A 23 4.05 -2.04 4.08
N SER A 24 3.78 -1.31 3.00
CA SER A 24 4.77 -0.97 2.00
C SER A 24 4.51 0.44 1.45
N GLN A 25 5.51 1.03 0.81
CA GLN A 25 5.37 2.32 0.17
C GLN A 25 6.19 2.35 -1.12
N PHE A 26 5.76 3.14 -2.10
CA PHE A 26 6.48 3.31 -3.35
C PHE A 26 6.26 4.72 -3.93
N PRO A 27 7.32 5.43 -4.34
CA PRO A 27 7.20 6.76 -4.92
C PRO A 27 6.75 6.71 -6.39
N ALA A 28 6.13 7.78 -6.86
CA ALA A 28 5.86 7.99 -8.28
C ALA A 28 6.43 9.35 -8.73
N CYS A 29 7.11 9.35 -9.87
CA CYS A 29 7.82 10.50 -10.44
C CYS A 29 7.35 10.80 -11.85
N ASN A 30 7.53 12.05 -12.28
CA ASN A 30 7.10 12.56 -13.58
C ASN A 30 5.61 12.30 -13.86
N VAL A 31 4.77 12.44 -12.83
CA VAL A 31 3.32 12.23 -12.92
C VAL A 31 2.58 13.53 -12.57
N THR A 32 1.85 14.09 -13.54
CA THR A 32 1.01 15.28 -13.29
C THR A 32 -0.33 14.91 -12.64
N ALA A 33 -0.88 13.72 -12.96
CA ALA A 33 -2.07 13.16 -12.35
C ALA A 33 -1.99 11.64 -12.32
N LEU A 34 -2.45 11.02 -11.22
CA LEU A 34 -2.37 9.57 -10.98
C LEU A 34 -3.30 8.72 -11.84
N ASN A 35 -4.11 9.35 -12.70
CA ASN A 35 -4.97 8.71 -13.69
C ASN A 35 -4.23 8.40 -15.00
N SER A 36 -2.97 8.81 -15.14
CA SER A 36 -2.16 8.43 -16.31
C SER A 36 -1.84 6.93 -16.22
N SER A 37 -2.00 6.22 -17.33
CA SER A 37 -1.68 4.79 -17.46
C SER A 37 -0.18 4.48 -17.35
N LYS A 38 0.64 5.44 -16.91
CA LYS A 38 2.09 5.33 -16.78
C LYS A 38 2.54 6.10 -15.54
N ARG A 39 2.64 5.38 -14.41
CA ARG A 39 3.43 5.82 -13.26
C ARG A 39 4.89 5.51 -13.60
N VAL A 40 5.76 6.51 -13.59
CA VAL A 40 7.20 6.30 -13.78
C VAL A 40 7.81 6.06 -12.40
N ASP A 41 8.70 5.08 -12.33
CA ASP A 41 9.53 4.82 -11.17
C ASP A 41 10.41 6.04 -10.85
N CYS A 42 10.84 6.11 -9.60
CA CYS A 42 11.71 7.18 -9.10
C CYS A 42 13.16 6.71 -8.95
N ASP A 43 13.59 5.75 -9.76
CA ASP A 43 14.92 5.15 -9.67
C ASP A 43 15.99 6.23 -9.85
N GLY A 44 16.81 6.42 -8.81
CA GLY A 44 17.86 7.44 -8.76
C GLY A 44 17.37 8.88 -8.57
N ALA A 45 16.06 9.13 -8.51
CA ALA A 45 15.52 10.45 -8.22
C ALA A 45 15.75 10.84 -6.75
N ASN A 46 15.98 12.13 -6.49
CA ASN A 46 16.05 12.61 -5.12
C ASN A 46 14.65 12.53 -4.49
N ARG A 47 14.57 12.17 -3.20
CA ARG A 47 13.32 12.19 -2.45
C ARG A 47 12.64 13.57 -2.39
N THR A 48 13.34 14.65 -2.72
CA THR A 48 12.75 15.99 -2.87
C THR A 48 11.91 16.13 -4.14
N ASP A 49 12.08 15.23 -5.10
CA ASP A 49 11.58 15.38 -6.47
C ASP A 49 10.45 14.38 -6.79
N PHE A 50 9.99 13.60 -5.80
CA PHE A 50 8.84 12.73 -5.98
C PHE A 50 7.56 13.57 -6.11
N ASP A 51 6.66 13.18 -7.01
CA ASP A 51 5.37 13.87 -7.18
C ASP A 51 4.32 13.32 -6.20
N TYR A 52 4.32 12.00 -6.04
CA TYR A 52 3.39 11.27 -5.18
C TYR A 52 4.11 10.14 -4.44
N MET A 53 3.50 9.69 -3.35
CA MET A 53 3.90 8.48 -2.63
C MET A 53 2.66 7.61 -2.41
N GLY A 54 2.74 6.36 -2.85
CA GLY A 54 1.74 5.34 -2.59
C GLY A 54 2.07 4.62 -1.29
N TYR A 55 1.11 4.54 -0.38
CA TYR A 55 1.23 3.80 0.87
C TYR A 55 0.22 2.68 0.88
N SER A 56 0.71 1.46 1.10
CA SER A 56 -0.10 0.25 1.08
C SER A 56 -0.16 -0.40 2.45
N VAL A 57 -1.33 -0.99 2.74
CA VAL A 57 -1.52 -2.00 3.79
C VAL A 57 -2.05 -3.28 3.15
N ARG A 58 -1.52 -4.43 3.58
CA ARG A 58 -1.97 -5.76 3.17
C ARG A 58 -2.35 -6.57 4.40
N GLU A 59 -3.64 -6.84 4.54
CA GLU A 59 -4.20 -7.88 5.43
C GLU A 59 -4.46 -9.14 4.62
N ALA A 60 -4.73 -10.29 5.25
CA ALA A 60 -4.92 -11.57 4.56
C ALA A 60 -5.86 -11.50 3.34
N GLU A 61 -6.99 -10.80 3.46
CA GLU A 61 -8.04 -10.72 2.44
C GLU A 61 -8.01 -9.43 1.61
N TRP A 62 -7.29 -8.39 2.04
CA TRP A 62 -7.39 -7.08 1.41
C TRP A 62 -6.05 -6.41 1.24
N ARG A 63 -5.86 -5.81 0.07
CA ARG A 63 -4.81 -4.84 -0.17
C ARG A 63 -5.43 -3.48 -0.43
N TYR A 64 -4.98 -2.48 0.31
CA TYR A 64 -5.36 -1.09 0.09
C TYR A 64 -4.12 -0.24 -0.14
N THR A 65 -4.14 0.60 -1.18
CA THR A 65 -3.11 1.62 -1.44
C THR A 65 -3.77 2.99 -1.47
N ALA A 66 -3.22 3.96 -0.74
CA ALA A 66 -3.56 5.37 -0.87
C ALA A 66 -2.37 6.13 -1.44
N TRP A 67 -2.61 6.92 -2.48
CA TRP A 67 -1.60 7.77 -3.09
C TRP A 67 -1.81 9.21 -2.67
N PHE A 68 -0.80 9.77 -2.02
CA PHE A 68 -0.83 11.16 -1.56
C PHE A 68 0.19 11.97 -2.33
N LYS A 69 -0.12 13.26 -2.52
CA LYS A 69 0.85 14.22 -3.04
C LYS A 69 2.05 14.28 -2.10
N TRP A 70 3.25 14.26 -2.65
CA TRP A 70 4.47 14.31 -1.87
C TRP A 70 4.95 15.76 -1.72
N ASN A 71 5.27 16.16 -0.49
CA ASN A 71 5.91 17.45 -0.23
C ASN A 71 7.43 17.24 -0.16
N GLY A 72 8.11 17.61 -1.26
CA GLY A 72 9.56 17.50 -1.37
C GLY A 72 10.36 18.36 -0.38
N THR A 73 9.76 19.41 0.20
CA THR A 73 10.41 20.27 1.20
C THR A 73 10.37 19.66 2.59
N THR A 74 9.20 19.17 3.02
CA THR A 74 9.03 18.55 4.35
C THR A 74 9.34 17.06 4.35
N LEU A 75 9.47 16.46 3.15
CA LEU A 75 9.69 15.03 2.93
C LEU A 75 8.61 14.18 3.60
N THR A 76 7.38 14.63 3.45
CA THR A 76 6.18 13.99 3.98
C THR A 76 5.10 14.04 2.92
N PRO A 77 4.17 13.08 2.92
CA PRO A 77 2.98 13.22 2.10
C PRO A 77 2.05 14.28 2.70
N ASP A 78 1.22 14.86 1.85
CA ASP A 78 0.07 15.64 2.27
C ASP A 78 -1.05 14.69 2.70
N TRP A 79 -1.28 14.55 4.00
CA TRP A 79 -2.20 13.57 4.58
C TRP A 79 -3.68 13.98 4.53
N GLU A 80 -4.03 15.19 4.07
CA GLU A 80 -5.41 15.69 4.14
C GLU A 80 -6.40 14.79 3.37
N GLN A 81 -6.07 14.44 2.13
CA GLN A 81 -6.87 13.54 1.31
C GLN A 81 -5.98 12.82 0.28
N PRO A 82 -6.16 11.50 0.07
CA PRO A 82 -5.44 10.83 -1.00
C PRO A 82 -5.93 11.32 -2.36
N SER A 83 -5.00 11.50 -3.29
CA SER A 83 -5.29 11.85 -4.69
C SER A 83 -5.87 10.67 -5.48
N SER A 84 -5.59 9.43 -5.05
CA SER A 84 -6.28 8.23 -5.51
C SER A 84 -6.17 7.11 -4.48
N ALA A 85 -7.06 6.12 -4.60
CA ALA A 85 -7.04 4.92 -3.77
C ALA A 85 -7.24 3.67 -4.64
N GLU A 86 -6.61 2.58 -4.22
CA GLU A 86 -6.70 1.25 -4.82
C GLU A 86 -7.14 0.26 -3.72
N LEU A 87 -8.16 -0.55 -3.97
CA LEU A 87 -8.60 -1.61 -3.07
C LEU A 87 -8.80 -2.91 -3.84
N TYR A 88 -8.16 -3.98 -3.39
CA TYR A 88 -8.23 -5.30 -4.03
C TYR A 88 -8.57 -6.38 -3.01
N ASN A 89 -9.50 -7.25 -3.39
CA ASN A 89 -9.90 -8.42 -2.62
C ASN A 89 -9.01 -9.63 -2.99
N HIS A 90 -8.44 -10.26 -1.98
CA HIS A 90 -7.61 -11.46 -2.02
C HIS A 90 -8.25 -12.64 -1.26
N THR A 91 -9.56 -12.60 -1.01
CA THR A 91 -10.28 -13.74 -0.42
C THR A 91 -10.10 -14.97 -1.31
N GLY A 92 -9.53 -16.04 -0.75
CA GLY A 92 -9.23 -17.27 -1.50
C GLY A 92 -7.97 -17.21 -2.37
N ASP A 93 -7.20 -16.12 -2.32
CA ASP A 93 -5.89 -16.04 -2.96
C ASP A 93 -4.87 -16.89 -2.19
N ASP A 94 -4.54 -18.06 -2.74
CA ASP A 94 -3.55 -18.99 -2.19
C ASP A 94 -2.14 -18.74 -2.76
N GLY A 95 -1.95 -17.68 -3.54
CA GLY A 95 -0.68 -17.34 -4.19
C GLY A 95 -0.30 -18.29 -5.33
N THR A 96 -1.09 -19.33 -5.59
CA THR A 96 -0.94 -20.21 -6.74
C THR A 96 -1.90 -19.70 -7.79
N ALA A 97 -1.45 -18.76 -8.62
CA ALA A 97 -2.22 -18.33 -9.78
C ALA A 97 -2.46 -19.58 -10.66
N ALA A 98 -3.61 -20.23 -10.46
CA ALA A 98 -3.97 -21.46 -11.14
C ALA A 98 -4.13 -21.11 -12.63
N THR A 99 -3.19 -21.60 -13.44
CA THR A 99 -3.21 -21.59 -14.90
C THR A 99 -3.14 -20.19 -15.53
N ASP A 100 -1.96 -19.89 -16.10
CA ASP A 100 -1.73 -19.11 -17.33
C ASP A 100 -2.28 -17.67 -17.43
N SER A 101 -2.92 -17.15 -16.39
CA SER A 101 -3.36 -15.76 -16.33
C SER A 101 -2.79 -15.11 -15.07
N LEU A 102 -1.82 -14.21 -15.27
CA LEU A 102 -1.40 -13.19 -14.30
C LEU A 102 -2.54 -12.19 -13.98
N GLN A 103 -3.79 -12.59 -14.19
CA GLN A 103 -5.02 -11.80 -14.16
C GLN A 103 -6.03 -12.41 -13.18
N GLY A 104 -5.61 -13.25 -12.22
CA GLY A 104 -6.54 -13.84 -11.24
C GLY A 104 -7.02 -12.84 -10.18
N TYR A 105 -6.15 -11.88 -9.80
CA TYR A 105 -6.39 -10.96 -8.69
C TYR A 105 -5.98 -9.53 -9.06
N GLU A 106 -6.45 -8.55 -8.29
CA GLU A 106 -6.11 -7.12 -8.42
C GLU A 106 -6.48 -6.42 -9.75
N ASN A 107 -7.36 -6.98 -10.59
CA ASN A 107 -7.76 -6.32 -11.85
C ASN A 107 -8.87 -5.27 -11.70
N PHE A 108 -9.61 -5.33 -10.59
CA PHE A 108 -10.75 -4.45 -10.33
C PHE A 108 -10.49 -3.67 -9.06
N ASN A 109 -10.38 -2.35 -9.19
CA ASN A 109 -10.30 -1.47 -8.04
C ASN A 109 -11.68 -1.35 -7.38
N LEU A 110 -11.79 -1.80 -6.14
CA LEU A 110 -13.03 -1.84 -5.35
C LEU A 110 -13.17 -0.66 -4.39
N ALA A 111 -12.29 0.35 -4.45
CA ALA A 111 -12.23 1.42 -3.44
C ALA A 111 -13.57 2.17 -3.30
N ASP A 112 -14.23 2.45 -4.42
CA ASP A 112 -15.55 3.10 -4.45
C ASP A 112 -16.71 2.11 -4.25
N ALA A 113 -16.49 0.83 -4.56
CA ALA A 113 -17.51 -0.21 -4.47
C ALA A 113 -17.73 -0.71 -3.03
N VAL A 114 -16.70 -0.63 -2.18
CA VAL A 114 -16.70 -1.10 -0.78
C VAL A 114 -16.08 -0.03 0.13
N PRO A 115 -16.70 1.16 0.23
CA PRO A 115 -16.08 2.34 0.84
C PRO A 115 -15.78 2.17 2.34
N GLU A 116 -16.53 1.32 3.04
CA GLU A 116 -16.30 1.01 4.46
C GLU A 116 -14.99 0.25 4.69
N VAL A 117 -14.64 -0.67 3.79
CA VAL A 117 -13.36 -1.40 3.86
C VAL A 117 -12.22 -0.45 3.48
N ALA A 118 -12.41 0.36 2.43
CA ALA A 118 -11.44 1.38 2.04
C ALA A 118 -11.16 2.36 3.19
N ALA A 119 -12.19 2.87 3.87
CA ALA A 119 -12.04 3.81 4.99
C ALA A 119 -11.30 3.19 6.19
N ARG A 120 -11.61 1.92 6.54
CA ARG A 120 -10.93 1.20 7.62
C ARG A 120 -9.44 1.03 7.33
N LEU A 121 -9.10 0.56 6.13
CA LEU A 121 -7.71 0.33 5.73
C LEU A 121 -6.95 1.65 5.52
N HIS A 122 -7.63 2.69 5.04
CA HIS A 122 -7.09 4.04 4.97
C HIS A 122 -6.64 4.55 6.34
N ALA A 123 -7.49 4.39 7.37
CA ALA A 123 -7.14 4.76 8.73
C ALA A 123 -5.91 4.00 9.25
N MET A 124 -5.76 2.72 8.88
CA MET A 124 -4.56 1.93 9.23
C MET A 124 -3.30 2.46 8.56
N VAL A 125 -3.36 2.78 7.26
CA VAL A 125 -2.25 3.36 6.50
C VAL A 125 -1.80 4.67 7.11
N VAL A 126 -2.73 5.61 7.29
CA VAL A 126 -2.41 6.93 7.86
C VAL A 126 -1.88 6.76 9.27
N SER A 127 -2.50 5.92 10.10
CA SER A 127 -2.02 5.67 11.46
C SER A 127 -0.63 5.04 11.52
N PHE A 128 -0.26 4.16 10.59
CA PHE A 128 1.05 3.53 10.58
C PHE A 128 2.13 4.53 10.15
N PHE A 129 1.98 5.14 8.98
CA PHE A 129 3.04 5.95 8.36
C PHE A 129 3.15 7.38 8.93
N SER A 130 2.09 7.94 9.53
CA SER A 130 2.16 9.26 10.17
C SER A 130 2.84 9.27 11.53
N ARG A 131 2.91 8.09 12.19
CA ARG A 131 3.55 7.88 13.50
C ARG A 131 5.06 7.62 13.42
N ASP A 132 5.58 7.36 12.23
CA ASP A 132 7.02 7.11 11.99
C ASP A 132 7.84 8.40 11.88
N ARG A 133 7.44 9.41 12.66
CA ARG A 133 8.18 10.67 12.83
C ARG A 133 8.93 10.69 14.14
#